data_AF-A0A1Q7MP36-F1
#
_entry.id   AF-A0A1Q7MP36-F1
#
_cell.length_a   1.000
_cell.length_b   1.000
_cell.length_c   1.000
_cell.angle_alpha   90.00
_cell.angle_beta   90.00
_cell.angle_gamma   90.00
#
_symmetry.space_group_name_H-M   'P 1'
#
loop_
_entity.id
_entity.type
_entity.pdbx_description
1 polymer ?
#
loop_
_entity_poly.entity_id
_entity_poly.type
_entity_poly.pdbx_seq_one_letter_code
_entity_poly.pdbx_strand_id
1 'polypeptide(L)'
;MTAMAENWVDERDKAILETIYYCENCNMVLEPSDTDIERHKKELPHHKMRRVFIVRCGHCGNIVTDSHAQYSPERNQFWCKNCISETGVQSFHTV
;
A
#
# COMPACT_ATOMS: atom_id res chain seq x y z
N MET A 1 -24.61 -4.92 -14.64
CA MET A 1 -24.04 -3.73 -13.98
C MET A 1 -22.73 -4.14 -13.30
N THR A 2 -21.73 -4.55 -14.07
CA THR A 2 -20.50 -5.18 -13.54
C THR A 2 -19.23 -4.41 -13.94
N ALA A 3 -19.27 -3.76 -15.11
CA ALA A 3 -18.14 -3.00 -15.66
C ALA A 3 -17.64 -1.83 -14.80
N MET A 4 -18.48 -1.20 -13.97
CA MET A 4 -18.03 -0.12 -13.08
C MET A 4 -17.16 -0.68 -11.94
N ALA A 5 -17.54 -1.77 -11.30
CA ALA A 5 -16.74 -2.35 -10.22
C ALA A 5 -15.38 -2.86 -10.73
N GLU A 6 -15.35 -3.43 -11.93
CA GLU A 6 -14.13 -3.91 -12.59
C GLU A 6 -13.16 -2.74 -12.88
N ASN A 7 -13.64 -1.64 -13.47
CA ASN A 7 -12.81 -0.48 -13.78
C ASN A 7 -12.32 0.27 -12.52
N TRP A 8 -13.07 0.19 -11.41
CA TRP A 8 -12.70 0.77 -10.13
C TRP A 8 -11.59 -0.01 -9.42
N VAL A 9 -11.61 -1.34 -9.47
CA VAL A 9 -10.53 -2.17 -8.90
C VAL A 9 -9.22 -1.95 -9.65
N ASP A 10 -9.29 -1.78 -10.97
CA ASP A 10 -8.14 -1.51 -11.84
C ASP A 10 -7.35 -0.26 -11.44
N GLU A 11 -8.00 0.87 -11.20
CA GLU A 11 -7.31 2.13 -10.87
C GLU A 11 -6.62 2.07 -9.49
N ARG A 12 -7.25 1.42 -8.50
CA ARG A 12 -6.62 1.16 -7.19
C ARG A 12 -5.38 0.29 -7.35
N ASP A 13 -5.48 -0.77 -8.12
CA ASP A 13 -4.40 -1.73 -8.31
C ASP A 13 -3.26 -1.13 -9.15
N LYS A 14 -3.54 -0.20 -10.07
CA LYS A 14 -2.51 0.60 -10.78
C LYS A 14 -1.71 1.52 -9.87
N ALA A 15 -2.29 1.97 -8.76
CA ALA A 15 -1.58 2.81 -7.79
C ALA A 15 -0.63 2.00 -6.88
N ILE A 16 -0.83 0.69 -6.79
CA ILE A 16 0.07 -0.24 -6.10
C ILE A 16 1.19 -0.61 -7.07
N LEU A 17 2.39 -0.12 -6.80
CA LEU A 17 3.57 -0.38 -7.63
C LEU A 17 4.16 -1.75 -7.31
N GLU A 18 4.20 -2.12 -6.03
CA GLU A 18 4.82 -3.36 -5.59
C GLU A 18 4.25 -3.85 -4.26
N THR A 19 4.42 -5.14 -3.99
CA THR A 19 4.12 -5.76 -2.69
C THR A 19 5.40 -6.31 -2.09
N ILE A 20 5.83 -5.76 -0.95
CA ILE A 20 6.95 -6.30 -0.17
C ILE A 20 6.44 -6.92 1.13
N TYR A 21 7.32 -7.63 1.83
CA TYR A 21 7.06 -8.10 3.18
C TYR A 21 7.99 -7.40 4.17
N TYR A 22 7.49 -7.14 5.37
CA TYR A 22 8.30 -6.67 6.49
C TYR A 22 8.15 -7.65 7.65
N CYS A 23 9.26 -8.14 8.17
CA CYS A 23 9.27 -8.96 9.37
C CYS A 23 9.52 -8.08 10.59
N GLU A 24 8.53 -7.99 11.49
CA GLU A 24 8.64 -7.18 12.72
C GLU A 24 9.71 -7.75 13.67
N ASN A 25 9.86 -9.07 13.72
CA ASN A 25 10.83 -9.73 14.60
C ASN A 25 12.27 -9.55 14.15
N CYS A 26 12.54 -9.63 12.84
CA CYS A 26 13.86 -9.42 12.26
C CYS A 26 14.18 -7.94 12.02
N ASN A 27 13.17 -7.06 12.09
CA ASN A 27 13.24 -5.66 11.67
C ASN A 27 13.84 -5.51 10.26
N MET A 28 13.35 -6.30 9.30
CA MET A 28 13.89 -6.34 7.93
C MET A 28 12.79 -6.33 6.87
N VAL A 29 13.13 -5.76 5.71
CA VAL A 29 12.31 -5.80 4.49
C VAL A 29 12.73 -7.00 3.64
N LEU A 30 11.74 -7.70 3.10
CA LEU A 30 11.89 -8.85 2.21
C LEU A 30 11.19 -8.52 0.89
N GLU A 31 11.97 -8.48 -0.19
CA GLU A 31 11.48 -8.24 -1.54
C GLU A 31 10.80 -9.51 -2.11
N PRO A 32 9.84 -9.40 -3.05
CA PRO A 32 9.03 -10.53 -3.50
C PRO A 32 9.83 -11.74 -4.01
N SER A 33 11.02 -11.50 -4.56
CA SER A 33 11.91 -12.52 -5.12
C SER A 33 12.84 -13.16 -4.08
N ASP A 34 12.77 -12.72 -2.83
CA ASP A 34 13.67 -13.17 -1.77
C ASP A 34 13.29 -14.58 -1.28
N THR A 35 14.26 -15.49 -1.31
CA THR A 35 14.11 -16.86 -0.78
C THR A 35 13.84 -16.84 0.73
N ASP A 36 14.20 -15.74 1.41
CA ASP A 36 13.95 -15.53 2.81
C ASP A 36 12.46 -15.41 3.14
N ILE A 37 11.57 -15.04 2.20
CA ILE A 37 10.12 -15.06 2.44
C ILE A 37 9.65 -16.50 2.70
N GLU A 38 10.07 -17.44 1.86
CA GLU A 38 9.67 -18.84 2.00
C GLU A 38 10.32 -19.48 3.23
N ARG A 39 11.59 -19.12 3.53
CA ARG A 39 12.23 -19.50 4.79
C ARG A 39 11.43 -19.00 6.00
N HIS A 40 11.00 -17.74 6.01
CA HIS A 40 10.22 -17.20 7.13
C HIS A 40 8.89 -17.93 7.31
N LYS A 41 8.18 -18.24 6.22
CA LYS A 41 6.92 -18.99 6.30
C LYS A 41 7.11 -20.42 6.83
N LYS A 42 8.20 -21.07 6.45
CA LYS A 42 8.44 -22.49 6.75
C LYS A 42 9.14 -22.72 8.09
N GLU A 43 10.19 -21.95 8.37
CA GLU A 43 11.12 -22.20 9.47
C GLU A 43 10.91 -21.25 10.66
N LEU A 44 10.28 -20.09 10.43
CA LEU A 44 10.08 -19.06 11.44
C LEU A 44 8.58 -18.71 11.58
N PRO A 45 7.70 -19.68 11.87
CA PRO A 45 6.25 -19.45 11.90
C PRO A 45 5.78 -18.47 13.00
N HIS A 46 6.63 -18.23 14.00
CA HIS A 46 6.37 -17.25 15.06
C HIS A 46 6.77 -15.83 14.67
N HIS A 47 7.47 -15.65 13.54
CA HIS A 47 7.80 -14.32 13.05
C HIS A 47 6.56 -13.66 12.46
N LYS A 48 6.28 -12.46 12.93
CA LYS A 48 5.19 -11.64 12.43
C LYS A 48 5.64 -10.95 11.14
N MET A 49 5.25 -11.55 10.02
CA MET A 49 5.41 -10.94 8.71
C MET A 49 4.17 -10.13 8.34
N ARG A 50 4.39 -8.89 7.92
CA ARG A 50 3.36 -7.99 7.41
C ARG A 50 3.57 -7.79 5.91
N ARG A 51 2.50 -7.92 5.14
CA ARG A 51 2.46 -7.47 3.76
C ARG A 51 2.38 -5.94 3.74
N VAL A 52 3.27 -5.31 2.98
CA VAL A 52 3.36 -3.85 2.83
C VAL A 52 3.25 -3.53 1.35
N PHE A 53 2.39 -2.58 1.01
CA PHE A 53 2.25 -2.13 -0.37
C PHE A 53 3.09 -0.89 -0.60
N ILE A 54 3.84 -0.87 -1.69
CA ILE A 54 4.47 0.32 -2.22
C ILE A 54 3.45 1.00 -3.13
N VAL A 55 3.02 2.19 -2.77
CA VAL A 55 1.95 2.92 -3.46
C VAL A 55 2.44 4.27 -3.96
N ARG A 56 1.89 4.71 -5.09
CA ARG A 56 2.09 6.07 -5.59
C ARG A 56 0.99 6.98 -5.08
N CYS A 57 1.36 8.13 -4.52
CA CYS A 57 0.41 9.16 -4.14
C CYS A 57 -0.24 9.78 -5.38
N GLY A 58 -1.57 9.75 -5.45
CA GLY A 58 -2.35 10.36 -6.54
C GLY A 58 -2.33 11.89 -6.56
N HIS A 59 -1.92 12.54 -5.45
CA HIS A 59 -1.83 14.01 -5.37
C HIS A 59 -0.47 14.55 -5.82
N CYS A 60 0.62 14.08 -5.20
CA CYS A 60 1.97 14.62 -5.43
C CYS A 60 2.87 13.68 -6.24
N GLY A 61 2.44 12.45 -6.55
CA GLY A 61 3.23 11.47 -7.29
C GLY A 61 4.33 10.77 -6.50
N ASN A 62 4.56 11.15 -5.23
CA ASN A 62 5.57 10.50 -4.39
C ASN A 62 5.24 9.02 -4.15
N ILE A 63 6.30 8.20 -4.06
CA ILE A 63 6.19 6.78 -3.73
C ILE A 63 6.36 6.61 -2.21
N VAL A 64 5.40 5.96 -1.57
CA VAL A 64 5.38 5.72 -0.12
C VAL A 64 4.87 4.31 0.17
N THR A 65 5.09 3.83 1.39
CA THR A 65 4.43 2.61 1.87
C THR A 65 2.97 2.89 2.22
N ASP A 66 2.11 1.87 2.18
CA ASP A 66 0.72 1.94 2.63
C ASP A 66 0.58 2.44 4.08
N SER A 67 1.55 2.14 4.95
CA SER A 67 1.60 2.69 6.32
C SER A 67 1.75 4.22 6.38
N HIS A 68 2.22 4.86 5.31
CA HIS A 68 2.38 6.32 5.16
C HIS A 68 1.39 6.93 4.15
N ALA A 69 0.40 6.16 3.72
CA ALA A 69 -0.67 6.61 2.85
C ALA A 69 -2.05 6.25 3.42
N GLN A 70 -3.08 6.87 2.87
CA GLN A 70 -4.46 6.49 3.08
C GLN A 70 -5.17 6.41 1.73
N TYR A 71 -6.00 5.40 1.55
CA TYR A 71 -6.84 5.26 0.37
C TYR A 71 -8.11 6.12 0.55
N SER A 72 -8.42 6.97 -0.44
CA SER A 72 -9.71 7.65 -0.55
C SER A 72 -10.59 6.82 -1.48
N PRO A 73 -11.65 6.17 -0.96
CA PRO A 73 -12.62 5.47 -1.79
C PRO A 73 -13.37 6.42 -2.73
N GLU A 74 -13.50 7.69 -2.40
CA GLU A 74 -14.25 8.66 -3.20
C GLU A 74 -13.48 9.04 -4.47
N ARG A 75 -12.14 9.08 -4.38
CA ARG A 75 -11.23 9.42 -5.50
C ARG A 75 -10.61 8.20 -6.16
N ASN A 76 -10.75 7.03 -5.56
CA ASN A 76 -10.07 5.79 -5.97
C ASN A 76 -8.54 5.93 -6.02
N GLN A 77 -7.94 6.62 -5.04
CA GLN A 77 -6.52 6.94 -5.02
C GLN A 77 -5.92 6.83 -3.63
N PHE A 78 -4.63 6.50 -3.56
CA PHE A 78 -3.83 6.65 -2.34
C PHE A 78 -3.28 8.07 -2.23
N TRP A 79 -3.39 8.69 -1.06
CA TRP A 79 -2.68 9.94 -0.75
C TRP A 79 -1.72 9.73 0.40
N CYS A 80 -0.52 10.31 0.31
CA CYS A 80 0.43 10.25 1.42
C CYS A 80 -0.05 11.14 2.58
N LYS A 81 0.32 10.78 3.80
CA LYS A 81 -0.07 11.51 5.02
C LYS A 81 0.32 12.99 4.99
N ASN A 82 1.41 13.34 4.31
CA ASN A 82 1.84 14.74 4.15
C ASN A 82 0.81 15.54 3.34
N CYS A 83 0.40 15.06 2.17
CA CYS A 83 -0.62 15.72 1.37
C CYS A 83 -1.96 15.81 2.11
N ILE A 84 -2.36 14.75 2.83
CA ILE A 84 -3.59 14.78 3.65
C ILE A 84 -3.49 15.86 4.74
N SER A 85 -2.33 15.99 5.38
CA SER A 85 -2.11 17.00 6.43
C SER A 85 -2.09 18.43 5.86
N GLU A 86 -1.52 18.63 4.68
CA GLU A 86 -1.39 19.93 4.02
C GLU A 86 -2.72 20.41 3.42
N THR A 87 -3.45 19.54 2.73
CA THR A 87 -4.74 19.88 2.12
C THR A 87 -5.89 19.86 3.13
N GLY A 88 -5.73 19.12 4.23
CA GLY A 88 -6.76 18.89 5.23
C GLY A 88 -7.62 17.66 4.92
N VAL A 89 -7.95 16.92 5.98
CA VAL A 89 -8.70 15.63 5.92
C VAL A 89 -10.06 15.79 5.23
N GLN A 90 -10.69 16.96 5.32
CA GLN A 90 -11.98 17.22 4.68
C GLN A 90 -11.89 17.23 3.15
N SER A 91 -10.83 17.83 2.60
CA SER A 91 -10.58 17.85 1.15
C SER A 91 -10.16 16.49 0.60
N PHE A 92 -9.55 15.64 1.43
CA PHE A 92 -9.21 14.26 1.08
C PHE A 92 -10.45 13.38 0.83
N HIS A 93 -11.54 13.60 1.57
CA HIS A 93 -12.80 12.85 1.42
C HIS A 93 -13.84 13.49 0.49
N THR A 94 -13.53 14.65 -0.08
CA THR A 94 -14.43 15.34 -1.02
C THR A 94 -13.99 15.00 -2.44
N VAL A 95 -14.91 14.76 -3.38
CA VAL A 95 -14.60 14.46 -4.81
C VAL A 95 -14.25 15.74 -5.55
#